data_AF-A0A6G6ZBA3-F1
#
_entry.id   AF-A0A6G6ZBA3-F1
#
_cell.length_a   1.000
_cell.length_b   1.000
_cell.length_c   1.000
_cell.angle_alpha   90.00
_cell.angle_beta   90.00
_cell.angle_gamma   90.00
#
_symmetry.space_group_name_H-M   'P 1'
#
loop_
_entity.id
_entity.type
_entity.pdbx_description
1 polymer ?
#
loop_
_entity_poly.entity_id
_entity_poly.type
_entity_poly.pdbx_seq_one_letter_code
_entity_poly.pdbx_strand_id
1 'polypeptide(L)'
;MHTVHGSRRGVLYFYDGKMMGGSSAFASVGTFKESTGGEVLAEMLTLRHNNDPNFQPLLKTDIVTLTLKGRQQGEQYYFEGGAPQLPGVAFYALMTPISEEAAPPITPVGQGGISNGLYSIHIRMLDGIDGGNTGVMMLHDGRIHGGDAFFDYIGAYTSANGRWKGELVNHEHTPSVGERSLFGGYEVGIGFSGTYTDEGAIAEATALVGKRSVRFSAVLKKFA
;
A
#
# COMPACT_ATOMS: atom_id res chain seq x y z
N MET A 1 8.23 4.09 10.11
CA MET A 1 8.81 5.44 10.27
C MET A 1 8.57 5.95 11.68
N HIS A 2 9.60 6.48 12.34
CA HIS A 2 9.57 7.03 13.69
C HIS A 2 10.16 8.45 13.67
N THR A 3 9.51 9.40 14.35
CA THR A 3 9.93 10.79 14.51
C THR A 3 9.72 11.24 15.95
N VAL A 4 10.20 12.44 16.28
CA VAL A 4 9.86 13.13 17.54
C VAL A 4 8.36 13.40 17.73
N HIS A 5 7.55 13.25 16.68
CA HIS A 5 6.09 13.45 16.70
C HIS A 5 5.30 12.14 16.75
N GLY A 6 5.98 10.98 16.75
CA GLY A 6 5.36 9.66 16.87
C GLY A 6 5.82 8.69 15.80
N SER A 7 5.03 7.64 15.56
CA SER A 7 5.37 6.58 14.60
C SER A 7 4.24 6.37 13.61
N ARG A 8 4.61 6.05 12.37
CA ARG A 8 3.69 5.55 11.33
C ARG A 8 4.24 4.31 10.66
N ARG A 9 3.31 3.53 10.13
CA ARG A 9 3.55 2.27 9.42
C ARG A 9 2.86 2.34 8.07
N GLY A 10 3.29 1.47 7.18
CA GLY A 10 2.88 1.45 5.79
C GLY A 10 3.75 0.46 5.02
N VAL A 11 3.45 0.33 3.75
CA VAL A 11 4.14 -0.57 2.83
C VAL A 11 4.78 0.23 1.70
N LEU A 12 5.87 -0.29 1.16
CA LEU A 12 6.55 0.26 0.00
C LEU A 12 7.00 -0.90 -0.89
N TYR A 13 6.81 -0.74 -2.18
CA TYR A 13 7.28 -1.65 -3.21
C TYR A 13 8.38 -0.96 -4.02
N PHE A 14 9.48 -1.68 -4.25
CA PHE A 14 10.67 -1.17 -4.92
C PHE A 14 10.91 -1.96 -6.20
N TYR A 15 11.07 -1.26 -7.32
CA TYR A 15 11.35 -1.89 -8.63
C TYR A 15 11.95 -0.87 -9.58
N ASP A 16 12.89 -1.28 -10.44
CA ASP A 16 13.47 -0.45 -11.51
C ASP A 16 13.92 0.96 -11.07
N GLY A 17 14.51 1.07 -9.87
CA GLY A 17 14.94 2.36 -9.28
C GLY A 17 13.78 3.27 -8.82
N LYS A 18 12.54 2.78 -8.85
CA LYS A 18 11.34 3.44 -8.34
C LYS A 18 10.87 2.81 -7.04
N MET A 19 10.19 3.61 -6.24
CA MET A 19 9.49 3.14 -5.04
C MET A 19 8.08 3.71 -5.01
N MET A 20 7.10 2.87 -4.68
CA MET A 20 5.70 3.27 -4.56
C MET A 20 5.03 2.56 -3.40
N GLY A 21 4.10 3.22 -2.73
CA GLY A 21 3.36 2.63 -1.62
C GLY A 21 2.74 3.71 -0.74
N GLY A 22 2.73 3.51 0.56
CA GLY A 22 2.02 4.40 1.48
C GLY A 22 1.45 3.70 2.70
N SER A 23 0.43 4.33 3.27
CA SER A 23 -0.25 3.93 4.50
C SER A 23 -1.75 4.17 4.38
N SER A 24 -2.48 4.02 5.48
CA SER A 24 -3.93 4.22 5.51
C SER A 24 -4.41 5.57 4.98
N ALA A 25 -3.60 6.64 5.03
CA ALA A 25 -4.03 7.98 4.61
C ALA A 25 -3.08 8.72 3.67
N PHE A 26 -1.89 8.18 3.41
CA PHE A 26 -0.85 8.83 2.62
C PHE A 26 -0.34 7.88 1.56
N ALA A 27 -0.23 8.36 0.33
CA ALA A 27 0.43 7.70 -0.79
C ALA A 27 1.86 8.22 -0.90
N SER A 28 2.78 7.40 -1.39
CA SER A 28 4.20 7.75 -1.50
C SER A 28 4.77 7.21 -2.80
N VAL A 29 5.46 8.07 -3.54
CA VAL A 29 6.11 7.73 -4.81
C VAL A 29 7.49 8.37 -4.85
N GLY A 30 8.46 7.66 -5.39
CA GLY A 30 9.84 8.13 -5.33
C GLY A 30 10.78 7.33 -6.19
N THR A 31 12.06 7.64 -6.01
CA THR A 31 13.16 6.92 -6.65
C THR A 31 14.19 6.54 -5.60
N PHE A 32 14.93 5.48 -5.90
CA PHE A 32 16.03 5.03 -5.07
C PHE A 32 17.21 4.63 -5.93
N LYS A 33 18.41 4.71 -5.33
CA LYS A 33 19.65 4.22 -5.89
C LYS A 33 20.37 3.42 -4.82
N GLU A 34 20.77 2.22 -5.17
CA GLU A 34 21.64 1.40 -4.34
C GLU A 34 23.06 1.43 -4.91
N SER A 35 24.02 1.70 -4.04
CA SER A 35 25.44 1.66 -4.38
C SER A 35 25.99 0.25 -4.22
N THR A 36 27.13 -0.04 -4.85
CA THR A 36 27.84 -1.32 -4.74
C THR A 36 28.25 -1.68 -3.29
N GLY A 37 28.26 -0.71 -2.38
CA GLY A 37 28.55 -0.89 -0.96
C GLY A 37 27.30 -1.12 -0.09
N GLY A 38 26.11 -1.32 -0.69
CA GLY A 38 24.85 -1.56 0.03
C GLY A 38 24.24 -0.32 0.68
N GLU A 39 24.79 0.87 0.42
CA GLU A 39 24.15 2.14 0.79
C GLU A 39 23.04 2.45 -0.21
N VAL A 40 21.85 2.75 0.33
CA VAL A 40 20.64 3.13 -0.42
C VAL A 40 20.35 4.59 -0.16
N LEU A 41 20.21 5.35 -1.24
CA LEU A 41 19.73 6.74 -1.23
C LEU A 41 18.36 6.77 -1.90
N ALA A 42 17.37 7.35 -1.25
CA ALA A 42 16.03 7.49 -1.81
C ALA A 42 15.45 8.89 -1.58
N GLU A 43 14.60 9.29 -2.51
CA GLU A 43 13.78 10.48 -2.40
C GLU A 43 12.34 10.10 -2.75
N MET A 44 11.39 10.48 -1.90
CA MET A 44 9.96 10.23 -2.15
C MET A 44 9.10 11.44 -1.83
N LEU A 45 8.08 11.66 -2.65
CA LEU A 45 6.96 12.53 -2.34
C LEU A 45 5.91 11.71 -1.61
N THR A 46 5.40 12.23 -0.49
CA THR A 46 4.22 11.69 0.17
C THR A 46 3.08 12.71 0.12
N LEU A 47 1.86 12.25 -0.18
CA LEU A 47 0.66 13.07 -0.30
C LEU A 47 -0.54 12.38 0.35
N ARG A 48 -1.35 13.15 1.06
CA ARG A 48 -2.62 12.68 1.63
C ARG A 48 -3.60 12.21 0.54
N HIS A 49 -4.19 11.04 0.73
CA HIS A 49 -5.33 10.54 -0.06
C HIS A 49 -6.61 10.38 0.76
N ASN A 50 -6.52 10.33 2.09
CA ASN A 50 -7.66 10.24 2.99
C ASN A 50 -7.74 11.47 3.92
N ASN A 51 -8.85 12.21 3.86
CA ASN A 51 -9.11 13.43 4.64
C ASN A 51 -9.82 13.18 5.97
N ASP A 52 -9.99 11.92 6.39
CA ASP A 52 -10.53 11.62 7.72
C ASP A 52 -9.61 12.24 8.80
N PRO A 53 -10.17 13.08 9.69
CA PRO A 53 -9.40 13.82 10.70
C PRO A 53 -8.73 12.92 11.74
N ASN A 54 -9.10 11.64 11.84
CA ASN A 54 -8.40 10.68 12.70
C ASN A 54 -6.99 10.37 12.19
N PHE A 55 -6.72 10.60 10.90
CA PHE A 55 -5.39 10.43 10.31
C PHE A 55 -4.58 11.73 10.29
N GLN A 56 -4.02 12.10 11.44
CA GLN A 56 -3.18 13.30 11.56
C GLN A 56 -1.84 13.17 10.80
N PRO A 57 -1.35 14.16 10.05
CA PRO A 57 -0.08 14.04 9.36
C PRO A 57 1.09 13.91 10.36
N LEU A 58 1.99 12.93 10.17
CA LEU A 58 3.14 12.73 11.09
C LEU A 58 4.07 13.96 11.15
N LEU A 59 4.21 14.63 10.00
CA LEU A 59 5.05 15.81 9.84
C LEU A 59 4.23 17.11 9.79
N LYS A 60 2.96 17.07 10.26
CA LYS A 60 2.04 18.22 10.31
C LYS A 60 1.74 18.89 8.95
N THR A 61 2.05 18.23 7.84
CA THR A 61 1.74 18.65 6.48
C THR A 61 1.18 17.48 5.69
N ASP A 62 0.28 17.77 4.76
CA ASP A 62 -0.37 16.76 3.91
C ASP A 62 0.45 16.41 2.67
N ILE A 63 1.46 17.22 2.36
CA ILE A 63 2.41 17.00 1.27
C ILE A 63 3.83 17.27 1.79
N VAL A 64 4.74 16.32 1.57
CA VAL A 64 6.15 16.49 1.96
C VAL A 64 7.06 15.61 1.12
N THR A 65 8.25 16.14 0.81
CA THR A 65 9.33 15.35 0.21
C THR A 65 10.21 14.81 1.32
N LEU A 66 10.55 13.52 1.23
CA LEU A 66 11.38 12.83 2.19
C LEU A 66 12.65 12.38 1.49
N THR A 67 13.79 12.68 2.10
CA THR A 67 15.09 12.13 1.70
C THR A 67 15.46 11.04 2.71
N LEU A 68 15.95 9.91 2.20
CA LEU A 68 16.33 8.75 2.99
C LEU A 68 17.74 8.32 2.61
N LYS A 69 18.55 8.05 3.62
CA LYS A 69 19.84 7.41 3.48
C LYS A 69 19.87 6.22 4.41
N GLY A 70 20.17 5.05 3.86
CA GLY A 70 20.12 3.81 4.62
C GLY A 70 20.99 2.73 4.04
N ARG A 71 20.86 1.55 4.60
CA ARG A 71 21.54 0.34 4.17
C ARG A 71 20.83 -0.90 4.66
N GLN A 72 21.08 -2.01 3.98
CA GLN A 72 20.68 -3.32 4.44
C GLN A 72 21.55 -3.76 5.63
N GLN A 73 20.91 -4.40 6.62
CA GLN A 73 21.55 -5.06 7.76
C GLN A 73 20.78 -6.37 8.02
N GLY A 74 21.38 -7.50 7.63
CA GLY A 74 20.66 -8.77 7.58
C GLY A 74 19.54 -8.70 6.54
N GLU A 75 18.33 -9.14 6.90
CA GLU A 75 17.15 -9.05 6.03
C GLU A 75 16.50 -7.67 6.02
N GLN A 76 16.84 -6.80 6.98
CA GLN A 76 16.15 -5.54 7.18
C GLN A 76 16.92 -4.36 6.59
N TYR A 77 16.20 -3.30 6.21
CA TYR A 77 16.82 -2.04 5.83
C TYR A 77 16.57 -0.98 6.89
N TYR A 78 17.63 -0.26 7.24
CA TYR A 78 17.61 0.83 8.20
C TYR A 78 17.90 2.13 7.47
N PHE A 79 17.02 3.10 7.64
CA PHE A 79 17.14 4.42 7.06
C PHE A 79 17.09 5.50 8.13
N GLU A 80 17.94 6.50 7.97
CA GLU A 80 17.75 7.83 8.52
C GLU A 80 17.25 8.73 7.40
N GLY A 81 16.33 9.62 7.72
CA GLY A 81 15.78 10.54 6.73
C GLY A 81 15.40 11.89 7.32
N GLY A 82 15.07 12.80 6.42
CA GLY A 82 14.60 14.13 6.75
C GLY A 82 13.63 14.64 5.70
N ALA A 83 13.10 15.84 5.95
CA ALA A 83 12.28 16.55 5.00
C ALA A 83 12.94 17.91 4.70
N PRO A 84 13.32 18.21 3.46
CA PRO A 84 13.90 19.52 3.11
C PRO A 84 13.01 20.70 3.51
N GLN A 85 11.69 20.51 3.47
CA GLN A 85 10.70 21.53 3.85
C GLN A 85 10.59 21.72 5.38
N LEU A 86 11.13 20.80 6.18
CA LEU A 86 11.09 20.84 7.65
C LEU A 86 12.49 20.62 8.23
N PRO A 87 13.40 21.61 8.11
CA PRO A 87 14.76 21.49 8.63
C PRO A 87 14.77 21.15 10.12
N GLY A 88 15.65 20.22 10.52
CA GLY A 88 15.80 19.77 11.91
C GLY A 88 14.83 18.66 12.33
N VAL A 89 13.89 18.24 11.48
CA VAL A 89 13.03 17.08 11.74
C VAL A 89 13.61 15.84 11.07
N ALA A 90 14.32 15.04 11.85
CA ALA A 90 14.81 13.74 11.43
C ALA A 90 13.75 12.65 11.65
N PHE A 91 13.86 11.58 10.88
CA PHE A 91 13.11 10.36 11.07
C PHE A 91 13.97 9.12 10.87
N TYR A 92 13.54 8.03 11.47
CA TYR A 92 14.14 6.72 11.28
C TYR A 92 13.11 5.76 10.69
N ALA A 93 13.51 4.94 9.73
CA ALA A 93 12.66 3.91 9.18
C ALA A 93 13.37 2.55 9.21
N LEU A 94 12.64 1.57 9.73
CA LEU A 94 12.95 0.16 9.60
C LEU A 94 12.02 -0.39 8.53
N MET A 95 12.58 -1.03 7.51
CA MET A 95 11.84 -1.77 6.52
C MET A 95 12.15 -3.26 6.67
N THR A 96 11.10 -4.06 6.80
CA THR A 96 11.18 -5.51 6.84
C THR A 96 10.57 -6.03 5.54
N PRO A 97 11.26 -6.92 4.81
CA PRO A 97 10.71 -7.54 3.61
C PRO A 97 9.41 -8.27 3.92
N ILE A 98 8.47 -8.22 2.98
CA ILE A 98 7.22 -8.97 3.02
C ILE A 98 7.36 -10.12 2.01
N SER A 99 6.98 -11.33 2.41
CA SER A 99 7.07 -12.51 1.54
C SER A 99 6.00 -12.44 0.45
N GLU A 100 6.39 -12.70 -0.79
CA GLU A 100 5.47 -12.85 -1.92
C GLU A 100 5.11 -14.31 -2.21
N GLU A 101 5.48 -15.26 -1.34
CA GLU A 101 5.26 -16.70 -1.58
C GLU A 101 3.78 -17.05 -1.79
N ALA A 102 2.87 -16.35 -1.10
CA ALA A 102 1.43 -16.52 -1.23
C ALA A 102 0.83 -15.79 -2.44
N ALA A 103 1.65 -15.12 -3.28
CA ALA A 103 1.17 -14.37 -4.43
C ALA A 103 0.47 -15.30 -5.43
N PRO A 104 -0.77 -14.97 -5.84
CA PRO A 104 -1.46 -15.68 -6.90
C PRO A 104 -0.70 -15.63 -8.24
N PRO A 105 -0.88 -16.65 -9.10
CA PRO A 105 -0.19 -16.69 -10.39
C PRO A 105 -0.63 -15.55 -11.30
N ILE A 106 0.34 -14.94 -11.98
CA ILE A 106 0.10 -13.79 -12.85
C ILE A 106 -0.40 -14.25 -14.20
N THR A 107 -1.45 -13.59 -14.68
CA THR A 107 -1.90 -13.72 -16.06
C THR A 107 -1.62 -12.41 -16.80
N PRO A 108 -1.11 -12.43 -18.05
CA PRO A 108 -0.85 -11.21 -18.80
C PRO A 108 -2.08 -10.31 -18.89
N VAL A 109 -1.87 -9.01 -18.68
CA VAL A 109 -2.90 -7.99 -18.85
C VAL A 109 -3.11 -7.72 -20.34
N GLY A 110 -4.37 -7.61 -20.77
CA GLY A 110 -4.69 -7.27 -22.16
C GLY A 110 -4.25 -5.85 -22.51
N GLN A 111 -3.95 -5.60 -23.78
CA GLN A 111 -3.68 -4.25 -24.27
C GLN A 111 -4.88 -3.33 -23.95
N GLY A 112 -4.61 -2.13 -23.42
CA GLY A 112 -5.66 -1.21 -22.98
C GLY A 112 -6.32 -1.58 -21.64
N GLY A 113 -5.70 -2.47 -20.86
CA GLY A 113 -6.05 -2.74 -19.47
C GLY A 113 -5.92 -1.52 -18.55
N ILE A 114 -6.31 -1.66 -17.29
CA ILE A 114 -6.08 -0.63 -16.27
C ILE A 114 -4.59 -0.29 -16.22
N SER A 115 -4.27 1.01 -16.18
CA SER A 115 -2.89 1.46 -16.25
C SER A 115 -2.08 1.02 -15.03
N ASN A 116 -0.80 0.74 -15.24
CA ASN A 116 0.13 0.63 -14.13
C ASN A 116 0.20 1.94 -13.34
N GLY A 117 0.42 1.83 -12.04
CA GLY A 117 0.51 2.99 -11.17
C GLY A 117 0.20 2.69 -9.71
N LEU A 118 0.33 3.72 -8.88
CA LEU A 118 -0.15 3.73 -7.51
C LEU A 118 -1.57 4.27 -7.47
N TYR A 119 -2.43 3.60 -6.72
CA TYR A 119 -3.82 4.00 -6.50
C TYR A 119 -4.06 4.16 -5.00
N SER A 120 -4.86 5.15 -4.59
CA SER A 120 -5.51 5.05 -3.28
C SER A 120 -6.65 4.03 -3.38
N ILE A 121 -6.94 3.33 -2.29
CA ILE A 121 -8.09 2.42 -2.20
C ILE A 121 -8.94 2.81 -0.99
N HIS A 122 -10.25 2.87 -1.20
CA HIS A 122 -11.26 3.08 -0.17
C HIS A 122 -12.25 1.93 -0.19
N ILE A 123 -12.29 1.18 0.90
CA ILE A 123 -13.15 0.02 1.10
C ILE A 123 -14.36 0.41 1.95
N ARG A 124 -15.52 -0.09 1.55
CA ARG A 124 -16.76 -0.04 2.32
C ARG A 124 -17.32 -1.44 2.46
N MET A 125 -17.53 -1.88 3.70
CA MET A 125 -18.16 -3.18 3.96
C MET A 125 -19.62 -3.19 3.47
N LEU A 126 -20.07 -4.34 3.01
CA LEU A 126 -21.44 -4.56 2.52
C LEU A 126 -22.23 -5.45 3.50
N ASP A 127 -23.44 -5.82 3.11
CA ASP A 127 -24.31 -6.76 3.84
C ASP A 127 -24.60 -6.35 5.30
N GLY A 128 -24.71 -5.04 5.55
CA GLY A 128 -25.08 -4.49 6.86
C GLY A 128 -23.94 -4.47 7.88
N ILE A 129 -22.71 -4.79 7.46
CA ILE A 129 -21.52 -4.65 8.29
C ILE A 129 -21.08 -3.18 8.24
N ASP A 130 -21.07 -2.52 9.40
CA ASP A 130 -20.45 -1.22 9.52
C ASP A 130 -18.93 -1.38 9.56
N GLY A 131 -18.24 -0.60 8.74
CA GLY A 131 -16.80 -0.69 8.58
C GLY A 131 -16.32 -0.31 7.19
N GLY A 132 -15.05 0.05 7.15
CA GLY A 132 -14.33 0.38 5.94
C GLY A 132 -12.85 0.35 6.22
N ASN A 133 -12.06 0.50 5.17
CA ASN A 133 -10.62 0.62 5.31
C ASN A 133 -10.09 1.50 4.17
N THR A 134 -8.94 2.12 4.39
CA THR A 134 -8.26 2.92 3.38
C THR A 134 -6.80 2.54 3.31
N GLY A 135 -6.21 2.63 2.13
CA GLY A 135 -4.82 2.23 1.91
C GLY A 135 -4.37 2.61 0.50
N VAL A 136 -3.35 1.91 0.02
CA VAL A 136 -2.80 2.12 -1.32
C VAL A 136 -2.54 0.81 -2.05
N MET A 137 -2.86 0.79 -3.34
CA MET A 137 -2.70 -0.36 -4.21
C MET A 137 -1.86 0.01 -5.42
N MET A 138 -0.70 -0.61 -5.56
CA MET A 138 0.12 -0.54 -6.75
C MET A 138 -0.31 -1.64 -7.73
N LEU A 139 -0.61 -1.22 -8.96
CA LEU A 139 -0.85 -2.10 -10.09
C LEU A 139 0.36 -2.06 -11.02
N HIS A 140 0.93 -3.23 -11.33
CA HIS A 140 2.08 -3.30 -12.22
C HIS A 140 2.11 -4.63 -12.98
N ASP A 141 1.80 -4.57 -14.28
CA ASP A 141 1.90 -5.71 -15.22
C ASP A 141 1.19 -6.97 -14.70
N GLY A 142 -0.04 -6.79 -14.22
CA GLY A 142 -0.87 -7.88 -13.70
C GLY A 142 -0.61 -8.23 -12.24
N ARG A 143 0.34 -7.56 -11.56
CA ARG A 143 0.58 -7.71 -10.12
C ARG A 143 -0.13 -6.64 -9.31
N ILE A 144 -0.55 -7.04 -8.11
CA ILE A 144 -1.05 -6.17 -7.06
C ILE A 144 -0.06 -6.23 -5.91
N HIS A 145 0.42 -5.06 -5.48
CA HIS A 145 1.07 -4.90 -4.18
C HIS A 145 0.43 -3.73 -3.46
N GLY A 146 0.32 -3.80 -2.15
CA GLY A 146 -0.19 -2.66 -1.41
C GLY A 146 -0.43 -2.99 0.04
N GLY A 147 -1.10 -2.08 0.70
CA GLY A 147 -1.29 -2.17 2.13
C GLY A 147 -1.80 -0.88 2.74
N ASP A 148 -1.78 -0.90 4.05
CA ASP A 148 -2.12 0.21 4.93
C ASP A 148 -1.19 0.18 6.16
N ALA A 149 -1.60 0.82 7.26
CA ALA A 149 -0.80 0.87 8.48
C ALA A 149 -0.68 -0.49 9.21
N PHE A 150 -1.50 -1.48 8.89
CA PHE A 150 -1.62 -2.76 9.60
C PHE A 150 -1.52 -3.98 8.69
N PHE A 151 -2.07 -3.87 7.47
CA PHE A 151 -2.12 -4.97 6.52
C PHE A 151 -1.29 -4.69 5.28
N ASP A 152 -0.77 -5.75 4.68
CA ASP A 152 -0.29 -5.78 3.32
C ASP A 152 -1.19 -6.68 2.48
N TYR A 153 -1.17 -6.45 1.17
CA TYR A 153 -1.85 -7.29 0.21
C TYR A 153 -1.02 -7.49 -1.05
N ILE A 154 -0.98 -8.75 -1.47
CA ILE A 154 -0.24 -9.23 -2.63
C ILE A 154 -1.19 -10.05 -3.49
N GLY A 155 -1.22 -9.75 -4.78
CA GLY A 155 -2.25 -10.29 -5.66
C GLY A 155 -1.89 -10.28 -7.13
N ALA A 156 -2.82 -10.81 -7.92
CA ALA A 156 -2.76 -10.75 -9.38
C ALA A 156 -4.09 -10.27 -9.95
N TYR A 157 -4.02 -9.56 -11.08
CA TYR A 157 -5.19 -9.08 -11.79
C TYR A 157 -5.08 -9.29 -13.30
N THR A 158 -6.24 -9.34 -13.92
CA THR A 158 -6.41 -9.20 -15.37
C THR A 158 -7.33 -8.04 -15.63
N SER A 159 -7.12 -7.36 -16.76
CA SER A 159 -8.02 -6.30 -17.20
C SER A 159 -8.06 -6.19 -18.72
N ALA A 160 -9.24 -5.88 -19.23
CA ALA A 160 -9.51 -5.61 -20.64
C ALA A 160 -10.89 -4.97 -20.77
N ASN A 161 -11.09 -4.14 -21.81
CA ASN A 161 -12.40 -3.63 -22.21
C ASN A 161 -13.18 -2.96 -21.07
N GLY A 162 -12.50 -2.16 -20.23
CA GLY A 162 -13.12 -1.45 -19.10
C GLY A 162 -13.50 -2.35 -17.93
N ARG A 163 -13.13 -3.64 -17.94
CA ARG A 163 -13.36 -4.60 -16.86
C ARG A 163 -12.06 -5.14 -16.30
N TRP A 164 -12.05 -5.36 -14.99
CA TRP A 164 -10.92 -5.98 -14.30
C TRP A 164 -11.42 -6.95 -13.24
N LYS A 165 -10.58 -7.95 -12.95
CA LYS A 165 -10.83 -8.95 -11.93
C LYS A 165 -9.50 -9.50 -11.44
N GLY A 166 -9.51 -10.08 -10.25
CA GLY A 166 -8.31 -10.64 -9.69
C GLY A 166 -8.56 -11.30 -8.35
N GLU A 167 -7.46 -11.73 -7.77
CA GLU A 167 -7.41 -12.30 -6.45
C GLU A 167 -6.18 -11.76 -5.73
N LEU A 168 -6.29 -11.60 -4.41
CA LEU A 168 -5.21 -11.16 -3.56
C LEU A 168 -5.29 -11.86 -2.22
N VAL A 169 -4.14 -11.94 -1.56
CA VAL A 169 -4.03 -12.38 -0.18
C VAL A 169 -3.72 -11.15 0.67
N ASN A 170 -4.37 -11.06 1.83
CA ASN A 170 -4.19 -9.99 2.79
C ASN A 170 -3.58 -10.55 4.08
N HIS A 171 -2.51 -9.92 4.54
CA HIS A 171 -1.73 -10.35 5.71
C HIS A 171 -1.58 -9.22 6.72
N GLU A 172 -1.64 -9.56 8.01
CA GLU A 172 -1.39 -8.59 9.08
C GLU A 172 0.12 -8.49 9.36
N HIS A 173 0.77 -7.40 8.93
CA HIS A 173 2.17 -7.14 9.26
C HIS A 173 2.35 -6.43 10.60
N THR A 174 1.32 -5.74 11.08
CA THR A 174 1.31 -5.09 12.39
C THR A 174 0.05 -5.49 13.15
N PRO A 175 0.17 -6.15 14.32
CA PRO A 175 -0.98 -6.53 15.12
C PRO A 175 -1.89 -5.34 15.45
N SER A 176 -3.18 -5.43 15.10
CA SER A 176 -4.21 -4.49 15.53
C SER A 176 -4.58 -4.77 16.99
N VAL A 177 -3.79 -4.27 17.94
CA VAL A 177 -4.07 -4.48 19.38
C VAL A 177 -5.23 -3.58 19.81
N GLY A 178 -6.35 -4.18 20.25
CA GLY A 178 -7.48 -3.49 20.89
C GLY A 178 -8.72 -3.29 20.01
N GLU A 179 -8.53 -3.05 18.72
CA GLU A 179 -9.59 -3.04 17.72
C GLU A 179 -9.50 -4.36 16.94
N ARG A 180 -10.45 -5.27 17.12
CA ARG A 180 -10.48 -6.53 16.35
C ARG A 180 -10.80 -6.20 14.89
N SER A 181 -9.77 -5.96 14.08
CA SER A 181 -9.92 -5.95 12.63
C SER A 181 -10.57 -7.27 12.22
N LEU A 182 -11.56 -7.21 11.33
CA LEU A 182 -12.24 -8.41 10.80
C LEU A 182 -11.25 -9.40 10.18
N PHE A 183 -10.06 -8.93 9.78
CA PHE A 183 -9.02 -9.72 9.13
C PHE A 183 -7.80 -9.99 10.04
N GLY A 184 -7.77 -9.46 11.26
CA GLY A 184 -6.61 -9.59 12.16
C GLY A 184 -6.34 -11.05 12.55
N GLY A 185 -5.06 -11.45 12.53
CA GLY A 185 -4.62 -12.81 12.84
C GLY A 185 -4.90 -13.88 11.78
N TYR A 186 -5.35 -13.51 10.57
CA TYR A 186 -5.59 -14.43 9.47
C TYR A 186 -4.84 -14.01 8.20
N GLU A 187 -4.36 -15.00 7.45
CA GLU A 187 -4.14 -14.85 6.02
C GLU A 187 -5.50 -14.96 5.32
N VAL A 188 -5.91 -13.88 4.63
CA VAL A 188 -7.26 -13.78 4.06
C VAL A 188 -7.18 -13.71 2.55
N GLY A 189 -7.71 -14.74 1.88
CA GLY A 189 -7.90 -14.75 0.44
C GLY A 189 -9.11 -13.90 0.03
N ILE A 190 -8.93 -13.08 -0.99
CA ILE A 190 -9.93 -12.12 -1.49
C ILE A 190 -10.02 -12.25 -3.01
N GLY A 191 -11.21 -12.54 -3.52
CA GLY A 191 -11.53 -12.46 -4.94
C GLY A 191 -12.35 -11.22 -5.26
N PHE A 192 -12.10 -10.57 -6.41
CA PHE A 192 -12.82 -9.37 -6.80
C PHE A 192 -13.10 -9.28 -8.31
N SER A 193 -14.07 -8.44 -8.67
CA SER A 193 -14.28 -8.00 -10.05
C SER A 193 -14.93 -6.62 -10.10
N GLY A 194 -14.74 -5.91 -11.20
CA GLY A 194 -15.39 -4.62 -11.43
C GLY A 194 -14.97 -3.95 -12.73
N THR A 195 -14.99 -2.61 -12.73
CA THR A 195 -14.72 -1.79 -13.91
C THR A 195 -13.63 -0.75 -13.64
N TYR A 196 -13.00 -0.28 -14.71
CA TYR A 196 -11.96 0.75 -14.62
C TYR A 196 -12.13 1.82 -15.69
N THR A 197 -11.54 2.98 -15.41
CA THR A 197 -11.33 4.09 -16.32
C THR A 197 -9.85 4.51 -16.25
N ASP A 198 -9.46 5.55 -16.97
CA ASP A 198 -8.10 6.09 -16.88
C ASP A 198 -7.80 6.74 -15.51
N GLU A 199 -8.85 7.13 -14.77
CA GLU A 199 -8.74 7.83 -13.50
C GLU A 199 -8.74 6.90 -12.28
N GLY A 200 -9.16 5.64 -12.44
CA GLY A 200 -9.40 4.77 -11.30
C GLY A 200 -10.16 3.50 -11.63
N ALA A 201 -10.64 2.84 -10.59
CA ALA A 201 -11.41 1.62 -10.71
C ALA A 201 -12.42 1.46 -9.59
N ILE A 202 -13.42 0.62 -9.81
CA ILE A 202 -14.32 0.15 -8.77
C ILE A 202 -14.34 -1.37 -8.79
N ALA A 203 -14.51 -1.98 -7.63
CA ALA A 203 -14.67 -3.43 -7.50
C ALA A 203 -15.67 -3.79 -6.41
N GLU A 204 -16.33 -4.93 -6.60
CA GLU A 204 -16.89 -5.70 -5.50
C GLU A 204 -15.98 -6.88 -5.24
N ALA A 205 -15.76 -7.15 -3.95
CA ALA A 205 -14.85 -8.16 -3.48
C ALA A 205 -15.50 -9.04 -2.41
N THR A 206 -14.99 -10.26 -2.30
CA THR A 206 -15.38 -11.23 -1.28
C THR A 206 -14.13 -11.76 -0.59
N ALA A 207 -14.05 -11.55 0.72
CA ALA A 207 -13.00 -12.08 1.59
C ALA A 207 -13.48 -13.35 2.32
N LEU A 208 -12.61 -14.36 2.38
CA LEU A 208 -12.86 -15.59 3.12
C LEU A 208 -12.14 -15.54 4.47
N VAL A 209 -12.88 -15.24 5.53
CA VAL A 209 -12.35 -15.10 6.90
C VAL A 209 -12.80 -16.28 7.74
N GLY A 210 -11.92 -17.27 7.91
CA GLY A 210 -12.25 -18.51 8.58
C GLY A 210 -13.43 -19.22 7.90
N LYS A 211 -14.60 -19.26 8.55
CA LYS A 211 -15.84 -19.86 8.01
C LYS A 211 -16.83 -18.85 7.45
N ARG A 212 -16.46 -17.57 7.37
CA ARG A 212 -17.34 -16.48 6.95
C ARG A 212 -16.90 -15.93 5.60
N SER A 213 -17.88 -15.58 4.78
CA SER A 213 -17.69 -14.79 3.57
C SER A 213 -18.11 -13.36 3.88
N VAL A 214 -17.22 -12.39 3.62
CA VAL A 214 -17.46 -10.96 3.86
C VAL A 214 -17.38 -10.25 2.52
N ARG A 215 -18.44 -9.53 2.16
CA ARG A 215 -18.47 -8.71 0.95
C ARG A 215 -18.13 -7.26 1.26
N PHE A 216 -17.43 -6.62 0.34
CA PHE A 216 -17.15 -5.20 0.40
C PHE A 216 -17.04 -4.61 -1.01
N SER A 217 -17.22 -3.30 -1.13
CA SER A 217 -16.88 -2.57 -2.34
C SER A 217 -15.58 -1.79 -2.14
N ALA A 218 -14.83 -1.59 -3.22
CA ALA A 218 -13.61 -0.81 -3.24
C ALA A 218 -13.68 0.24 -4.35
N VAL A 219 -13.22 1.45 -4.04
CA VAL A 219 -13.00 2.54 -5.00
C VAL A 219 -11.50 2.83 -5.04
N LEU A 220 -10.91 2.72 -6.23
CA LEU A 220 -9.53 3.05 -6.51
C LEU A 220 -9.46 4.39 -7.23
N LYS A 221 -8.56 5.27 -6.80
CA LYS A 221 -8.24 6.52 -7.51
C LYS A 221 -6.77 6.55 -7.86
N LYS A 222 -6.46 6.78 -9.14
CA LYS A 222 -5.08 6.83 -9.60
C LYS A 222 -4.36 8.01 -8.95
N PHE A 223 -3.14 7.73 -8.48
CA PHE A 223 -2.26 8.70 -7.86
C PHE A 223 -1.08 9.06 -8.79
N ALA A 224 -0.36 8.05 -9.28
CA ALA A 224 0.79 8.18 -10.18
C ALA A 224 0.86 7.00 -11.14
#